data_AF-A0A1V5NB38-F1
#
_entry.id   AF-A0A1V5NB38-F1
#
_cell.length_a   1.000
_cell.length_b   1.000
_cell.length_c   1.000
_cell.angle_alpha   90.00
_cell.angle_beta   90.00
_cell.angle_gamma   90.00
#
_symmetry.space_group_name_H-M   'P 1'
#
loop_
_entity.id
_entity.type
_entity.pdbx_description
1 polymer ?
#
loop_
_entity_poly.entity_id
_entity_poly.type
_entity_poly.pdbx_seq_one_letter_code
_entity_poly.pdbx_strand_id
1 'polypeptide(L)'
;MKKMIWAAPYKPDKNALKWAAEKNIELIHHESIAEILKLKNIDARAEKLRELAGCLDAGIIVGHNEVDLMKVIRRLANQETKA
;
A
#
# COMPACT_ATOMS: atom_id res chain seq x y z
N MET A 1 -9.48 9.11 -12.20
CA MET A 1 -9.32 9.06 -10.73
C MET A 1 -8.42 7.88 -10.42
N LYS A 2 -7.28 8.08 -9.74
CA LYS A 2 -6.33 6.98 -9.46
C LYS A 2 -6.69 6.33 -8.13
N LYS A 3 -6.84 5.00 -8.10
CA LYS A 3 -7.06 4.27 -6.84
C LYS A 3 -5.73 3.91 -6.20
N MET A 4 -5.58 4.15 -4.91
CA MET A 4 -4.40 3.75 -4.15
C MET A 4 -4.79 3.09 -2.83
N ILE A 5 -4.25 1.91 -2.59
CA ILE A 5 -4.38 1.18 -1.35
C ILE A 5 -3.56 1.88 -0.28
N TRP A 6 -4.22 2.29 0.79
CA TRP A 6 -3.60 2.78 2.01
C TRP A 6 -3.03 1.61 2.80
N ALA A 7 -1.76 1.31 2.58
CA ALA A 7 -1.05 0.25 3.28
C ALA A 7 -0.56 0.75 4.64
N ALA A 8 -1.49 0.83 5.59
CA ALA A 8 -1.21 1.10 7.00
C ALA A 8 -2.20 0.32 7.89
N PRO A 9 -1.82 0.02 9.15
CA PRO A 9 -2.70 -0.70 10.06
C PRO A 9 -3.88 0.16 10.54
N TYR A 10 -3.83 1.47 10.30
CA TYR A 10 -4.86 2.45 10.62
C TYR A 10 -5.49 3.04 9.35
N LYS A 11 -6.74 3.52 9.47
CA LYS A 11 -7.45 4.22 8.39
C LYS A 11 -6.74 5.54 8.04
N PRO A 12 -6.81 6.01 6.78
CA PRO A 12 -6.21 7.28 6.40
C PRO A 12 -6.80 8.45 7.21
N ASP A 13 -5.94 9.25 7.82
CA ASP A 13 -6.32 10.44 8.57
C ASP A 13 -6.88 11.53 7.65
N LYS A 14 -7.53 12.55 8.25
CA LYS A 14 -8.08 13.71 7.52
C LYS A 14 -7.05 14.39 6.60
N ASN A 15 -5.78 14.44 7.00
CA ASN A 15 -4.71 15.02 6.19
C ASN A 15 -4.38 14.16 4.96
N ALA A 16 -4.34 12.83 5.12
CA ALA A 16 -4.13 11.90 4.03
C ALA A 16 -5.29 11.93 3.02
N LEU A 17 -6.53 12.00 3.52
CA LEU A 17 -7.72 12.17 2.69
C LEU A 17 -7.71 13.51 1.94
N LYS A 18 -7.30 14.61 2.59
CA LYS A 18 -7.15 15.93 1.94
C LYS A 18 -6.12 15.87 0.82
N TRP A 19 -4.93 15.34 1.11
CA TRP A 19 -3.88 15.16 0.12
C TRP A 19 -4.34 14.29 -1.06
N ALA A 20 -5.04 13.20 -0.77
CA ALA A 20 -5.55 12.31 -1.82
C ALA A 20 -6.59 13.02 -2.70
N ALA A 21 -7.51 13.79 -2.10
CA ALA A 21 -8.47 14.60 -2.84
C ALA A 21 -7.78 15.64 -3.73
N GLU A 22 -6.76 16.35 -3.22
CA GLU A 22 -5.96 17.31 -3.98
C GLU A 22 -5.22 16.67 -5.17
N LYS A 23 -4.86 15.39 -5.05
CA LYS A 23 -4.17 14.62 -6.11
C LYS A 23 -5.11 13.83 -7.01
N ASN A 24 -6.43 13.94 -6.85
CA ASN A 24 -7.43 13.14 -7.55
C ASN A 24 -7.23 11.62 -7.35
N ILE A 25 -6.83 11.25 -6.13
CA ILE A 25 -6.57 9.89 -5.67
C ILE A 25 -7.71 9.44 -4.75
N GLU A 26 -8.19 8.22 -4.96
CA GLU A 26 -9.09 7.52 -4.05
C GLU A 26 -8.29 6.57 -3.16
N LEU A 27 -8.28 6.84 -1.85
CA LEU A 27 -7.60 5.99 -0.88
C LEU A 27 -8.51 4.82 -0.48
N ILE A 28 -8.04 3.61 -0.74
CA ILE A 28 -8.74 2.38 -0.39
C ILE A 28 -8.05 1.76 0.83
N HIS A 29 -8.77 1.65 1.94
CA HIS A 29 -8.29 0.90 3.11
C HIS A 29 -9.03 -0.43 3.16
N HIS A 30 -8.36 -1.51 2.75
CA HIS A 30 -8.93 -2.85 2.74
C HIS A 30 -8.69 -3.55 4.07
N GLU A 31 -9.64 -4.35 4.54
CA GLU A 31 -9.54 -5.08 5.82
C GLU A 31 -8.32 -6.03 5.86
N SER A 32 -8.00 -6.65 4.72
CA SER A 32 -6.85 -7.55 4.58
C SER A 32 -5.51 -6.86 4.79
N ILE A 33 -5.42 -5.52 4.71
CA ILE A 33 -4.17 -4.79 4.96
C ILE A 33 -3.64 -5.12 6.35
N ALA A 34 -4.50 -5.12 7.36
CA ALA A 34 -4.08 -5.43 8.72
C ALA A 34 -3.51 -6.86 8.85
N GLU A 35 -4.04 -7.83 8.10
CA GLU A 35 -3.54 -9.20 8.09
C GLU A 35 -2.22 -9.32 7.31
N ILE A 36 -2.13 -8.65 6.17
CA ILE A 36 -0.92 -8.63 5.35
C ILE A 36 0.25 -8.02 6.14
N LEU A 37 0.00 -6.94 6.90
CA LEU A 37 1.02 -6.31 7.73
C LEU A 37 1.48 -7.16 8.92
N LYS A 38 0.69 -8.15 9.37
CA LYS A 38 1.11 -9.11 10.40
C LYS A 38 2.14 -10.12 9.89
N LEU A 39 2.29 -10.29 8.57
CA LEU A 39 3.27 -11.20 7.99
C LEU A 39 4.69 -10.74 8.35
N LYS A 40 5.43 -11.59 9.08
CA LYS A 40 6.82 -11.30 9.47
C LYS A 40 7.80 -11.29 8.28
N ASN A 41 7.44 -11.99 7.19
CA ASN A 41 8.25 -12.04 5.98
C ASN A 41 7.89 -10.86 5.05
N ILE A 42 8.90 -10.02 4.77
CA ILE A 42 8.81 -8.84 3.92
C ILE A 42 8.40 -9.21 2.48
N ASP A 43 8.93 -10.30 1.92
CA ASP A 43 8.61 -10.72 0.54
C ASP A 43 7.16 -11.19 0.43
N ALA A 44 6.71 -12.02 1.39
CA ALA A 44 5.32 -12.48 1.44
C ALA A 44 4.34 -11.31 1.64
N ARG A 45 4.74 -10.31 2.44
CA ARG A 45 3.96 -9.07 2.62
C ARG A 45 3.88 -8.29 1.30
N ALA A 46 4.99 -8.16 0.58
CA ALA A 46 5.05 -7.51 -0.72
C ALA A 46 4.12 -8.17 -1.73
N GLU A 47 4.22 -9.49 -1.86
CA GLU A 47 3.44 -10.29 -2.79
C GLU A 47 1.94 -10.13 -2.50
N LYS A 48 1.52 -10.28 -1.24
CA LYS A 48 0.11 -10.12 -0.87
C LYS A 48 -0.41 -8.70 -1.10
N LEU A 49 0.40 -7.67 -0.84
CA LEU A 49 0.02 -6.29 -1.17
C LEU A 49 -0.12 -6.10 -2.68
N ARG A 50 0.76 -6.71 -3.49
CA ARG A 50 0.72 -6.67 -4.95
C ARG A 50 -0.48 -7.41 -5.51
N GLU A 51 -0.80 -8.58 -4.96
CA GLU A 51 -2.01 -9.34 -5.31
C GLU A 51 -3.26 -8.50 -5.03
N LEU A 52 -3.36 -7.88 -3.84
CA LEU A 52 -4.48 -7.02 -3.47
C LEU A 52 -4.58 -5.79 -4.39
N ALA A 53 -3.45 -5.15 -4.71
CA ALA A 53 -3.34 -4.06 -5.67
C ALA A 53 -3.84 -4.46 -7.06
N GLY A 54 -3.44 -5.64 -7.55
CA GLY A 54 -3.89 -6.19 -8.82
C GLY A 54 -5.38 -6.49 -8.84
N CYS A 55 -5.92 -7.07 -7.76
CA CYS A 55 -7.36 -7.36 -7.64
C CYS A 55 -8.23 -6.09 -7.63
N LEU A 56 -7.73 -4.99 -7.06
CA LEU A 56 -8.47 -3.74 -6.91
C LEU A 56 -8.18 -2.72 -8.02
N ASP A 57 -7.31 -3.07 -8.98
CA ASP A 57 -6.75 -2.15 -9.99
C ASP A 57 -6.26 -0.84 -9.36
N ALA A 58 -5.49 -0.97 -8.27
CA ALA A 58 -5.09 0.13 -7.42
C ALA A 58 -3.57 0.14 -7.19
N GLY A 59 -2.97 1.32 -7.12
CA GLY A 59 -1.58 1.49 -6.67
C GLY A 59 -1.45 1.26 -5.16
N ILE A 60 -0.23 1.24 -4.63
CA ILE A 60 0.01 1.11 -3.18
C ILE A 60 0.64 2.39 -2.65
N ILE A 61 0.14 2.91 -1.53
CA ILE A 61 0.72 4.06 -0.82
C ILE A 61 0.84 3.77 0.68
N VAL A 62 1.88 4.30 1.30
CA VAL A 62 2.19 4.08 2.73
C VAL A 62 1.67 5.25 3.56
N GLY A 63 0.89 4.94 4.60
CA GLY A 63 0.65 5.87 5.70
C GLY A 63 1.90 5.97 6.57
N HIS A 64 2.37 7.18 6.86
CA HIS A 64 3.68 7.47 7.45
C HIS A 64 4.19 6.45 8.50
N ASN A 65 5.50 6.15 8.39
CA ASN A 65 6.40 5.58 9.41
C ASN A 65 6.33 4.08 9.76
N GLU A 66 6.28 3.19 8.77
CA GLU A 66 6.80 1.83 8.97
C GLU A 66 8.00 1.55 8.07
N VAL A 67 9.19 1.51 8.67
CA VAL A 67 10.48 1.20 8.01
C VAL A 67 10.40 -0.13 7.24
N ASP A 68 9.64 -1.10 7.75
CA ASP A 68 9.39 -2.37 7.08
C ASP A 68 8.57 -2.22 5.80
N LEU A 69 7.52 -1.40 5.82
CA LEU A 69 6.62 -1.20 4.69
C LEU A 69 7.32 -0.44 3.54
N MET A 70 8.22 0.48 3.87
CA MET A 70 9.07 1.14 2.88
C MET A 70 10.05 0.16 2.21
N LYS A 71 10.61 -0.80 2.97
CA LYS A 71 11.46 -1.87 2.40
C LYS A 71 10.67 -2.78 1.46
N VAL A 72 9.43 -3.10 1.81
CA VAL A 72 8.50 -3.89 0.98
C VAL A 72 8.26 -3.19 -0.36
N ILE A 73 7.86 -1.92 -0.35
CA ILE A 73 7.60 -1.17 -1.59
C ILE A 73 8.87 -1.01 -2.42
N ARG A 74 10.01 -0.72 -1.78
CA ARG A 74 11.28 -0.65 -2.49
C ARG A 74 11.65 -1.97 -3.16
N ARG A 75 11.32 -3.12 -2.53
CA ARG A 75 11.48 -4.43 -3.16
C ARG A 75 10.51 -4.63 -4.33
N LEU A 76 9.24 -4.24 -4.18
CA LEU A 76 8.26 -4.32 -5.28
C LEU A 76 8.71 -3.50 -6.49
N ALA A 77 9.15 -2.26 -6.27
CA ALA A 77 9.66 -1.39 -7.33
C ALA A 77 10.91 -1.98 -8.02
N ASN A 78 11.82 -2.59 -7.25
CA ASN A 78 13.03 -3.22 -7.78
C ASN A 78 12.75 -4.55 -8.51
N GLN A 79 11.68 -5.28 -8.15
CA GLN A 79 11.28 -6.50 -8.84
C GLN A 79 10.73 -6.19 -10.25
N GLU A 80 10.04 -5.07 -10.42
CA GLU A 80 9.56 -4.63 -11.73
C GLU A 80 10.68 -4.16 -12.67
N THR A 81 11.84 -3.77 -12.14
CA THR A 81 12.98 -3.32 -12.97
C THR A 81 13.83 -4.46 -13.54
N LYS A 82 13.58 -5.71 -13.13
CA LYS A 82 14.34 -6.89 -13.56
C LYS A 82 13.54 -7.88 -14.42
N ALA A 83 12.28 -7.56 -14.75
CA ALA A 83 11.43 -8.36 -15.63
C ALA A 83 11.53 -7.88 -17.08
#